data_AF-A0AAX2IVP4-F1
#
_entry.id   AF-A0AAX2IVP4-F1
#
_cell.length_a   1.000
_cell.length_b   1.000
_cell.length_c   1.000
_cell.angle_alpha   90.00
_cell.angle_beta   90.00
_cell.angle_gamma   90.00
#
_symmetry.space_group_name_H-M   'P 1'
#
loop_
_entity.id
_entity.type
_entity.pdbx_description
1 polymer ?
#
loop_
_entity_poly.entity_id
_entity_poly.type
_entity_poly.pdbx_seq_one_letter_code
_entity_poly.pdbx_strand_id
1 'polypeptide(L)'
;MNEWWLIILLVVLAVFACTLIIYPLRRNRLVSLLLAPIIFIIVFTGYYFWGDFARWQEYLHRNEAQELAQSMLKSIKSPQELIDKLKAKLDVQPESAKGWYLLGRLYSSQKDNQNASLAFAKAYQLKPEDEQFAVNYAHSLWQLSNQQFNPDILEIFHTLLKNNPRQPDALAMLAMHAYLSHDYEAAINYWQRLLQLAPEQSEEALAIRKAIAKAEKQINRGRKKSDR
;
A
#
# COMPACT_ATOMS: atom_id res chain seq x y z
N MET A 1 -14.82 -2.89 22.55
CA MET A 1 -14.66 -2.36 23.93
C MET A 1 -15.43 -1.06 23.99
N ASN A 2 -16.42 -0.96 24.88
CA ASN A 2 -17.44 0.08 24.83
C ASN A 2 -16.92 1.40 25.43
N GLU A 3 -16.55 2.36 24.59
CA GLU A 3 -16.05 3.69 24.99
C GLU A 3 -17.13 4.64 25.57
N TRP A 4 -18.37 4.16 25.69
CA TRP A 4 -19.49 4.91 26.26
C TRP A 4 -19.23 5.47 27.65
N TRP A 5 -18.40 4.80 28.46
CA TRP A 5 -18.06 5.28 29.79
C TRP A 5 -17.16 6.53 29.78
N LEU A 6 -16.31 6.71 28.75
CA LEU A 6 -15.47 7.91 28.60
C LEU A 6 -16.33 9.14 28.27
N ILE A 7 -17.36 8.96 27.45
CA ILE A 7 -18.31 10.02 27.12
C ILE A 7 -19.09 10.43 28.38
N ILE A 8 -19.54 9.46 29.18
CA ILE A 8 -20.23 9.72 30.45
C ILE A 8 -19.31 10.46 31.43
N LEU A 9 -18.05 10.04 31.57
CA LEU A 9 -17.06 10.69 32.43
C LEU A 9 -16.80 12.14 32.01
N LEU A 10 -16.66 12.38 30.70
CA LEU A 10 -16.40 13.72 30.15
C LEU A 10 -17.60 14.65 30.36
N VAL A 11 -18.82 14.15 30.17
CA VAL A 11 -20.05 14.92 30.46
C VAL A 11 -20.15 15.26 31.95
N VAL A 12 -19.84 14.31 32.84
CA VAL A 12 -19.85 14.54 34.29
C VAL A 12 -18.82 15.59 34.70
N LEU A 13 -17.59 15.51 34.17
CA LEU A 13 -16.54 16.49 34.44
C LEU A 13 -16.88 17.88 33.87
N ALA A 14 -17.50 17.95 32.70
CA ALA A 14 -17.94 19.21 32.10
C ALA A 14 -19.05 19.87 32.93
N VAL A 15 -20.03 19.09 33.40
CA VAL A 15 -21.10 19.58 34.29
C VAL A 15 -20.51 20.08 35.61
N PHE A 16 -19.54 19.36 36.18
CA PHE A 16 -18.87 19.74 37.42
C PHE A 16 -18.00 21.00 37.28
N ALA A 17 -17.29 21.14 36.16
CA ALA A 17 -16.53 22.35 35.85
C ALA A 17 -17.46 23.55 35.65
N CYS A 18 -18.58 23.38 34.95
CA CYS A 18 -19.59 24.42 34.77
C CYS A 18 -20.20 24.88 36.10
N THR A 19 -20.55 23.94 37.01
CA THR A 19 -21.10 24.32 38.32
C THR A 19 -20.10 25.09 39.18
N LEU A 20 -18.81 24.72 39.14
CA LEU A 20 -17.74 25.43 39.84
C LEU A 20 -17.45 26.82 39.25
N ILE A 21 -17.51 26.99 37.92
CA ILE A 21 -17.31 28.28 37.25
C ILE A 21 -18.51 29.21 37.49
N ILE A 22 -19.73 28.67 37.58
CA ILE A 22 -20.96 29.45 37.83
C ILE A 22 -21.08 29.87 39.31
N TYR A 23 -20.47 29.12 40.24
CA TYR A 23 -20.53 29.37 41.68
C TYR A 23 -20.06 30.79 42.11
N PRO A 24 -18.89 31.32 41.67
CA PRO A 24 -18.47 32.69 42.00
C PRO A 24 -19.20 33.79 41.20
N LEU A 25 -19.88 33.46 40.10
CA LEU A 25 -20.59 34.43 39.24
C LEU A 25 -22.07 34.65 39.61
N ARG A 26 -22.56 34.03 40.70
CA ARG A 26 -23.96 34.10 41.16
C ARG A 26 -24.45 35.51 41.50
N ARG A 27 -23.55 36.50 41.53
CA ARG A 27 -23.89 37.92 41.74
C ARG A 27 -24.59 38.56 40.54
N ASN A 28 -24.41 38.08 39.31
CA ASN A 28 -25.11 38.58 38.11
C ASN A 28 -25.61 37.44 37.20
N ARG A 29 -26.90 37.10 37.31
CA ARG A 29 -27.56 36.02 36.53
C ARG A 29 -27.42 36.18 35.00
N LEU A 30 -27.33 37.41 34.50
CA LEU A 30 -27.17 37.72 33.07
C LEU A 30 -25.81 37.26 32.51
N VAL A 31 -24.73 37.38 33.29
CA VAL A 31 -23.37 37.03 32.83
C VAL A 31 -23.20 35.51 32.72
N SER A 32 -23.81 34.76 33.64
CA SER A 32 -23.82 33.29 33.60
C SER A 32 -24.64 32.74 32.42
N LEU A 33 -25.74 33.41 32.03
CA LEU A 33 -26.54 33.03 30.86
C LEU A 33 -25.82 33.28 29.53
N LEU A 34 -24.97 34.31 29.47
CA LEU A 34 -24.24 34.67 28.25
C LEU A 34 -22.92 33.89 28.06
N LEU A 35 -22.24 33.49 29.14
CA LEU A 35 -20.97 32.75 29.03
C LEU A 35 -21.15 31.28 28.67
N ALA A 36 -22.22 30.63 29.10
CA ALA A 36 -22.51 29.23 28.78
C ALA A 36 -22.56 28.93 27.26
N PRO A 37 -23.30 29.70 26.43
CA PRO A 37 -23.29 29.48 24.98
C PRO A 37 -21.93 29.81 24.35
N ILE A 38 -21.19 30.78 24.89
CA ILE A 38 -19.87 31.16 24.37
C ILE A 38 -18.85 30.04 24.62
N ILE A 39 -18.83 29.44 25.81
CA ILE A 39 -17.97 28.29 26.13
C ILE A 39 -18.37 27.08 25.27
N PHE A 40 -19.68 26.85 25.09
CA PHE A 40 -20.16 25.78 24.20
C PHE A 40 -19.68 25.99 22.76
N ILE A 41 -19.77 27.21 22.24
CA ILE A 41 -19.26 27.56 20.91
C ILE A 41 -17.74 27.36 20.86
N ILE A 42 -16.97 27.84 21.84
CA ILE A 42 -15.51 27.70 21.87
C ILE A 42 -15.09 26.22 21.90
N VAL A 43 -15.76 25.39 22.70
CA VAL A 43 -15.50 23.94 22.77
C VAL A 43 -15.91 23.26 21.46
N PHE A 44 -17.06 23.63 20.89
CA PHE A 44 -17.55 23.09 19.63
C PHE A 44 -16.64 23.47 18.45
N THR A 45 -16.22 24.74 18.37
CA THR A 45 -15.30 25.24 17.35
C THR A 45 -13.89 24.68 17.55
N GLY A 46 -13.42 24.56 18.80
CA GLY A 46 -12.15 23.92 19.13
C GLY A 46 -12.13 22.44 18.71
N TYR A 47 -13.20 21.69 19.00
CA TYR A 47 -13.36 20.32 18.54
C TYR A 47 -13.37 20.20 17.01
N TYR A 48 -14.00 21.16 16.32
CA TYR A 48 -14.00 21.23 14.85
C TYR A 48 -12.63 21.57 14.26
N PHE A 49 -11.86 22.46 14.90
CA PHE A 49 -10.57 22.95 14.39
C PHE A 49 -9.38 22.04 14.76
N TRP A 50 -9.45 21.28 15.86
CA TRP A 50 -8.34 20.43 16.34
C TRP A 50 -8.23 19.06 15.66
N GLY A 51 -9.05 18.80 14.63
CA GLY A 51 -8.80 17.74 13.65
C GLY A 51 -9.51 16.40 13.86
N ASP A 52 -10.41 16.29 14.85
CA ASP A 52 -11.16 15.05 15.07
C ASP A 52 -12.29 14.85 14.05
N PHE A 53 -12.91 15.93 13.56
CA PHE A 53 -13.95 15.84 12.52
C PHE A 53 -13.41 15.30 11.18
N ALA A 54 -12.23 15.76 10.75
CA ALA A 54 -11.60 15.26 9.53
C ALA A 54 -11.23 13.76 9.64
N ARG A 55 -10.72 13.34 10.81
CA ARG A 55 -10.43 11.93 11.09
C ARG A 55 -11.69 11.07 11.21
N TRP A 56 -12.75 11.61 11.80
CA TRP A 56 -14.05 10.95 11.91
C TRP A 56 -14.70 10.79 10.54
N GLN A 57 -14.62 11.82 9.69
CA GLN A 57 -15.10 11.76 8.31
C GLN A 57 -14.32 10.74 7.49
N GLU A 58 -12.98 10.69 7.64
CA GLU A 58 -12.14 9.66 7.02
C GLU A 58 -12.43 8.25 7.56
N TYR A 59 -12.70 8.12 8.87
CA TYR A 59 -13.11 6.87 9.51
C TYR A 59 -14.45 6.36 8.96
N LEU A 60 -15.46 7.24 8.82
CA LEU A 60 -16.73 6.89 8.22
C LEU A 60 -16.57 6.45 6.76
N HIS A 61 -15.78 7.17 5.97
CA HIS A 61 -15.53 6.81 4.56
C HIS A 61 -14.76 5.48 4.44
N ARG A 62 -13.81 5.21 5.35
CA ARG A 62 -13.11 3.91 5.41
C ARG A 62 -14.04 2.77 5.78
N ASN A 63 -14.94 2.99 6.75
CA ASN A 63 -15.87 1.96 7.20
C ASN A 63 -16.93 1.65 6.15
N GLU A 64 -17.53 2.67 5.52
CA GLU A 64 -18.47 2.46 4.42
C GLU A 64 -17.78 1.80 3.22
N ALA A 65 -16.55 2.21 2.88
CA ALA A 65 -15.78 1.55 1.83
C ALA A 65 -15.45 0.08 2.17
N GLN A 66 -15.19 -0.24 3.44
CA GLN A 66 -14.95 -1.59 3.90
C GLN A 66 -16.22 -2.45 3.92
N GLU A 67 -17.36 -1.92 4.38
CA GLU A 67 -18.64 -2.62 4.35
C GLU A 67 -19.14 -2.83 2.91
N LEU A 68 -18.95 -1.83 2.04
CA LEU A 68 -19.22 -1.98 0.61
C LEU A 68 -18.30 -3.04 -0.02
N ALA A 69 -17.00 -3.03 0.29
CA ALA A 69 -16.08 -4.07 -0.20
C ALA A 69 -16.46 -5.47 0.30
N GLN A 70 -16.85 -5.61 1.57
CA GLN A 70 -17.26 -6.89 2.15
C GLN A 70 -18.62 -7.38 1.64
N SER A 71 -19.61 -6.49 1.49
CA SER A 71 -20.90 -6.83 0.91
C SER A 71 -20.78 -7.18 -0.57
N MET A 72 -19.94 -6.45 -1.31
CA MET A 72 -19.57 -6.81 -2.68
C MET A 72 -18.97 -8.22 -2.70
N LEU A 73 -17.93 -8.51 -1.90
CA LEU A 73 -17.31 -9.84 -1.83
C LEU A 73 -18.28 -10.96 -1.45
N LYS A 74 -19.26 -10.69 -0.58
CA LYS A 74 -20.31 -11.67 -0.21
C LYS A 74 -21.35 -11.87 -1.32
N SER A 75 -21.60 -10.87 -2.15
CA SER A 75 -22.58 -10.91 -3.25
C SER A 75 -22.02 -11.41 -4.57
N ILE A 76 -20.71 -11.27 -4.78
CA ILE A 76 -20.02 -11.63 -6.02
C ILE A 76 -19.99 -13.15 -6.13
N LYS A 77 -20.74 -13.68 -7.10
CA LYS A 77 -20.78 -15.12 -7.39
C LYS A 77 -19.67 -15.55 -8.33
N SER A 78 -19.10 -14.62 -9.10
CA SER A 78 -18.03 -14.90 -10.06
C SER A 78 -17.01 -13.76 -10.15
N PRO A 79 -15.72 -14.06 -10.42
CA PRO A 79 -14.72 -13.03 -10.68
C PRO A 79 -15.09 -12.07 -11.82
N GLN A 80 -15.87 -12.53 -12.80
CA GLN A 80 -16.32 -11.72 -13.93
C GLN A 80 -17.27 -10.60 -13.51
N GLU A 81 -18.22 -10.88 -12.60
CA GLU A 81 -19.15 -9.86 -12.10
C GLU A 81 -18.40 -8.73 -11.38
N LEU A 82 -17.33 -9.07 -10.64
CA LEU A 82 -16.49 -8.08 -9.98
C LEU A 82 -15.69 -7.25 -10.99
N ILE A 83 -15.17 -7.87 -12.05
CA ILE A 83 -14.50 -7.16 -13.15
C ILE A 83 -15.46 -6.13 -13.75
N ASP A 84 -16.69 -6.53 -14.09
CA ASP A 84 -17.66 -5.66 -14.74
C ASP A 84 -18.06 -4.48 -13.85
N LYS A 85 -18.32 -4.73 -12.55
CA LYS A 85 -18.61 -3.67 -11.58
C LYS A 85 -17.43 -2.70 -11.41
N LEU A 86 -16.20 -3.23 -11.36
CA LEU A 86 -15.01 -2.39 -11.20
C LEU A 86 -14.73 -1.56 -12.45
N LYS A 87 -14.97 -2.11 -13.64
CA LYS A 87 -14.92 -1.36 -14.91
C LYS A 87 -15.94 -0.25 -14.94
N ALA A 88 -17.21 -0.52 -14.63
CA ALA A 88 -18.25 0.51 -14.60
C ALA A 88 -17.91 1.66 -13.63
N LYS A 89 -17.27 1.34 -12.49
CA LYS A 89 -16.77 2.37 -11.56
C LYS A 89 -15.63 3.19 -12.16
N LEU A 90 -14.71 2.55 -12.88
CA LEU A 90 -13.59 3.22 -13.54
C LEU A 90 -14.03 4.04 -14.76
N ASP A 91 -15.14 3.70 -15.40
CA ASP A 91 -15.74 4.53 -16.46
C ASP A 91 -16.21 5.89 -15.90
N VAL A 92 -16.69 5.91 -14.65
CA VAL A 92 -17.09 7.14 -13.95
C VAL A 92 -15.90 7.84 -13.29
N GLN A 93 -14.91 7.08 -12.80
CA GLN A 93 -13.73 7.58 -12.08
C GLN A 93 -12.42 7.08 -12.72
N PRO A 94 -12.09 7.55 -13.94
CA PRO A 94 -10.95 7.02 -14.71
C PRO A 94 -9.58 7.35 -14.11
N GLU A 95 -9.50 8.31 -13.19
CA GLU A 95 -8.24 8.73 -12.55
C GLU A 95 -7.93 7.93 -11.27
N SER A 96 -8.73 6.92 -10.95
CA SER A 96 -8.49 6.08 -9.77
C SER A 96 -7.36 5.07 -10.00
N ALA A 97 -6.11 5.49 -9.74
CA ALA A 97 -4.93 4.62 -9.85
C ALA A 97 -5.08 3.30 -9.08
N LYS A 98 -5.62 3.38 -7.85
CA LYS A 98 -5.93 2.21 -7.02
C LYS A 98 -7.01 1.32 -7.64
N GLY A 99 -8.02 1.90 -8.29
CA GLY A 99 -9.06 1.14 -8.98
C GLY A 99 -8.49 0.33 -10.15
N TRP A 100 -7.65 0.96 -10.98
CA TRP A 100 -6.91 0.28 -12.06
C TRP A 100 -5.99 -0.81 -11.53
N TYR A 101 -5.29 -0.56 -10.43
CA TYR A 101 -4.44 -1.56 -9.77
C TYR A 101 -5.23 -2.80 -9.33
N LEU A 102 -6.39 -2.59 -8.68
CA LEU A 102 -7.27 -3.69 -8.25
C LEU A 102 -7.82 -4.46 -9.45
N LEU A 103 -8.15 -3.77 -10.55
CA LEU A 103 -8.60 -4.40 -11.78
C LEU A 103 -7.48 -5.27 -12.39
N GLY A 104 -6.25 -4.78 -12.41
CA GLY A 104 -5.08 -5.54 -12.87
C GLY A 104 -4.83 -6.79 -12.05
N ARG A 105 -4.93 -6.67 -10.71
CA ARG A 105 -4.84 -7.83 -9.81
C ARG A 105 -5.93 -8.86 -10.05
N LEU A 106 -7.15 -8.41 -10.34
CA LEU A 106 -8.27 -9.30 -10.59
C LEU A 106 -8.05 -10.07 -11.90
N TYR A 107 -7.69 -9.38 -12.99
CA TYR A 107 -7.32 -10.03 -14.24
C TYR A 107 -6.15 -11.01 -14.09
N SER A 108 -5.12 -10.62 -13.34
CA SER A 108 -3.98 -11.49 -13.06
C SER A 108 -4.38 -12.77 -12.31
N SER A 109 -5.32 -12.68 -11.35
CA SER A 109 -5.85 -13.86 -10.67
C SER A 109 -6.64 -14.80 -11.58
N GLN A 110 -7.23 -14.26 -12.66
CA GLN A 110 -7.89 -15.02 -13.72
C GLN A 110 -6.92 -15.51 -14.81
N LYS A 111 -5.61 -15.26 -14.66
CA LYS A 111 -4.57 -15.53 -15.67
C LYS A 111 -4.75 -14.77 -16.98
N ASP A 112 -5.56 -13.71 -16.98
CA ASP A 112 -5.73 -12.80 -18.11
C ASP A 112 -4.58 -11.78 -18.10
N ASN A 113 -3.41 -12.22 -18.56
CA ASN A 113 -2.18 -11.42 -18.50
C ASN A 113 -2.26 -10.17 -19.38
N GLN A 114 -3.03 -10.22 -20.47
CA GLN A 114 -3.22 -9.09 -21.39
C GLN A 114 -3.96 -7.95 -20.70
N ASN A 115 -5.15 -8.23 -20.16
CA ASN A 115 -5.93 -7.20 -19.48
C ASN A 115 -5.31 -6.78 -18.15
N ALA A 116 -4.61 -7.69 -17.47
CA ALA A 116 -3.85 -7.34 -16.26
C ALA A 116 -2.79 -6.29 -16.55
N SER A 117 -1.97 -6.50 -17.59
CA SER A 117 -0.91 -5.57 -17.98
C SER A 117 -1.45 -4.18 -18.33
N LEU A 118 -2.55 -4.11 -19.10
CA LEU A 118 -3.19 -2.84 -19.44
C LEU A 118 -3.69 -2.07 -18.21
N ALA A 119 -4.32 -2.77 -17.27
CA ALA A 119 -4.82 -2.15 -16.05
C ALA A 119 -3.69 -1.71 -15.11
N PHE A 120 -2.62 -2.51 -14.96
CA PHE A 120 -1.44 -2.09 -14.21
C PHE A 120 -0.71 -0.92 -14.87
N ALA A 121 -0.63 -0.89 -16.20
CA ALA A 121 -0.07 0.24 -16.93
C ALA A 121 -0.83 1.54 -16.62
N LYS A 122 -2.16 1.49 -16.57
CA LYS A 122 -2.98 2.65 -16.18
C LYS A 122 -2.72 3.09 -14.74
N ALA A 123 -2.63 2.15 -13.80
CA ALA A 123 -2.30 2.48 -12.42
C ALA A 123 -0.93 3.17 -12.31
N TYR A 124 0.08 2.62 -12.98
CA TYR A 124 1.43 3.18 -13.02
C TYR A 124 1.50 4.55 -13.71
N GLN A 125 0.77 4.74 -14.81
CA GLN A 125 0.68 6.04 -15.50
C GLN A 125 0.09 7.15 -14.61
N LEU A 126 -0.89 6.80 -13.76
CA LEU A 126 -1.54 7.76 -12.87
C LEU A 126 -0.71 8.10 -11.63
N LYS A 127 0.12 7.15 -11.16
CA LYS A 127 1.00 7.32 -10.01
C LYS A 127 2.34 6.60 -10.23
N PRO A 128 3.25 7.19 -11.02
CA PRO A 128 4.52 6.55 -11.37
C PRO A 128 5.49 6.43 -10.18
N GLU A 129 5.29 7.22 -9.14
CA GLU A 129 6.06 7.19 -7.89
C GLU A 129 5.64 6.05 -6.95
N ASP A 130 4.48 5.44 -7.17
CA ASP A 130 3.99 4.34 -6.35
C ASP A 130 4.72 3.05 -6.73
N GLU A 131 5.62 2.64 -5.84
CA GLU A 131 6.47 1.46 -6.01
C GLU A 131 5.65 0.19 -6.27
N GLN A 132 4.50 0.04 -5.59
CA GLN A 132 3.66 -1.14 -5.74
C GLN A 132 3.09 -1.23 -7.17
N PHE A 133 2.72 -0.10 -7.76
CA PHE A 133 2.19 -0.07 -9.12
C PHE A 133 3.28 -0.36 -10.15
N ALA A 134 4.46 0.23 -9.98
CA ALA A 134 5.62 -0.02 -10.83
C ALA A 134 6.04 -1.50 -10.83
N VAL A 135 6.14 -2.14 -9.64
CA VAL A 135 6.48 -3.56 -9.51
C VAL A 135 5.45 -4.45 -10.20
N ASN A 136 4.16 -4.24 -9.94
CA ASN A 136 3.12 -5.09 -10.52
C ASN A 136 3.01 -4.89 -12.04
N TYR A 137 3.23 -3.68 -12.54
CA TYR A 137 3.31 -3.42 -13.97
C TYR A 137 4.50 -4.15 -14.61
N ALA A 138 5.71 -4.01 -14.06
CA ALA A 138 6.91 -4.69 -14.57
C ALA A 138 6.75 -6.23 -14.55
N HIS A 139 6.19 -6.79 -13.47
CA HIS A 139 5.88 -8.22 -13.38
C HIS A 139 4.86 -8.66 -14.44
N SER A 140 3.83 -7.85 -14.68
CA SER A 140 2.82 -8.16 -15.69
C SER A 140 3.38 -8.14 -17.11
N LEU A 141 4.30 -7.21 -17.41
CA LEU A 141 5.02 -7.18 -18.68
C LEU A 141 5.92 -8.40 -18.84
N TRP A 142 6.66 -8.78 -17.81
CA TRP A 142 7.50 -9.98 -17.83
C TRP A 142 6.67 -11.26 -18.05
N GLN A 143 5.53 -11.38 -17.38
CA GLN A 143 4.60 -12.49 -17.59
C GLN A 143 4.02 -12.51 -19.01
N LEU A 144 3.65 -11.35 -19.55
CA LEU A 144 3.15 -11.21 -20.92
C LEU A 144 4.23 -11.53 -21.97
N SER A 145 5.49 -11.26 -21.65
CA SER A 145 6.67 -11.58 -22.47
C SER A 145 7.14 -13.03 -22.30
N ASN A 146 6.26 -13.96 -21.85
CA ASN A 146 6.59 -15.36 -21.60
C ASN A 146 7.85 -15.54 -20.72
N GLN A 147 7.97 -14.71 -19.68
CA GLN A 147 9.08 -14.74 -18.72
C GLN A 147 10.45 -14.36 -19.31
N GLN A 148 10.45 -13.69 -20.46
CA GLN A 148 11.65 -13.14 -21.07
C GLN A 148 11.83 -11.68 -20.62
N PHE A 149 13.06 -11.32 -20.29
CA PHE A 149 13.41 -9.94 -20.01
C PHE A 149 13.62 -9.18 -21.31
N ASN A 150 13.11 -7.95 -21.36
CA ASN A 150 13.39 -6.99 -22.42
C ASN A 150 13.88 -5.67 -21.78
N PRO A 151 14.46 -4.74 -22.57
CA PRO A 151 14.98 -3.48 -22.05
C PRO A 151 13.96 -2.67 -21.24
N ASP A 152 12.70 -2.62 -21.68
CA ASP A 152 11.64 -1.83 -21.02
C ASP A 152 11.34 -2.35 -19.61
N ILE A 153 11.25 -3.68 -19.44
CA ILE A 153 11.04 -4.32 -18.12
C ILE A 153 12.23 -4.01 -17.20
N LEU A 154 13.45 -4.14 -17.71
CA LEU A 154 14.67 -3.89 -16.94
C LEU A 154 14.79 -2.44 -16.51
N GLU A 155 14.43 -1.49 -17.38
CA GLU A 155 14.42 -0.06 -17.08
C GLU A 155 13.51 0.26 -15.88
N ILE A 156 12.34 -0.37 -15.79
CA ILE A 156 11.42 -0.18 -14.65
C ILE A 156 12.07 -0.70 -13.36
N PHE A 157 12.67 -1.89 -13.35
CA PHE A 157 13.35 -2.43 -12.17
C PHE A 157 14.59 -1.62 -11.77
N HIS A 158 15.36 -1.12 -12.73
CA HIS A 158 16.48 -0.22 -12.46
C HIS A 158 16.00 1.10 -11.86
N THR A 159 14.91 1.67 -12.38
CA THR A 159 14.29 2.89 -11.82
C THR A 159 13.79 2.65 -10.41
N LEU A 160 13.15 1.51 -10.15
CA LEU A 160 12.73 1.08 -8.81
C LEU A 160 13.93 1.04 -7.84
N LEU A 161 15.05 0.43 -8.22
CA LEU A 161 16.25 0.41 -7.36
C LEU A 161 16.93 1.77 -7.20
N LYS A 162 16.83 2.64 -8.21
CA LYS A 162 17.35 4.01 -8.12
C LYS A 162 16.58 4.82 -7.08
N ASN A 163 15.26 4.64 -7.02
CA ASN A 163 14.38 5.34 -6.08
C ASN A 163 14.40 4.69 -4.69
N ASN A 164 14.39 3.36 -4.64
CA ASN A 164 14.48 2.55 -3.43
C ASN A 164 15.60 1.49 -3.57
N PRO A 165 16.82 1.76 -3.06
CA PRO A 165 17.93 0.82 -3.15
C PRO A 165 17.72 -0.52 -2.42
N ARG A 166 16.69 -0.64 -1.58
CA ARG A 166 16.37 -1.85 -0.82
C ARG A 166 15.04 -2.46 -1.28
N GLN A 167 14.60 -2.17 -2.51
CA GLN A 167 13.38 -2.73 -3.08
C GLN A 167 13.54 -4.25 -3.33
N PRO A 168 12.80 -5.14 -2.64
CA PRO A 168 13.04 -6.58 -2.70
C PRO A 168 12.77 -7.20 -4.08
N ASP A 169 11.64 -6.88 -4.71
CA ASP A 169 11.24 -7.43 -6.01
C ASP A 169 12.23 -7.06 -7.13
N ALA A 170 12.70 -5.82 -7.18
CA ALA A 170 13.64 -5.33 -8.16
C ALA A 170 15.03 -5.94 -7.94
N LEU A 171 15.47 -6.11 -6.69
CA LEU A 171 16.68 -6.89 -6.38
C LEU A 171 16.54 -8.33 -6.87
N ALA A 172 15.41 -8.99 -6.61
CA ALA A 172 15.17 -10.37 -7.01
C ALA A 172 15.11 -10.52 -8.55
N MET A 173 14.39 -9.63 -9.23
CA MET A 173 14.18 -9.66 -10.68
C MET A 173 15.47 -9.34 -11.44
N LEU A 174 16.26 -8.34 -11.00
CA LEU A 174 17.54 -8.03 -11.62
C LEU A 174 18.59 -9.11 -11.33
N ALA A 175 18.58 -9.74 -10.14
CA ALA A 175 19.43 -10.89 -9.87
C ALA A 175 19.10 -12.08 -10.77
N MET A 176 17.80 -12.35 -10.98
CA MET A 176 17.34 -13.39 -11.89
C MET A 176 17.77 -13.11 -13.33
N HIS A 177 17.57 -11.87 -13.82
CA HIS A 177 18.03 -11.47 -15.14
C HIS A 177 19.54 -11.64 -15.29
N ALA A 178 20.34 -11.12 -14.35
CA ALA A 178 21.80 -11.24 -14.38
C ALA A 178 22.25 -12.71 -14.42
N TYR A 179 21.62 -13.58 -13.61
CA TYR A 179 21.92 -15.00 -13.61
C TYR A 179 21.64 -15.67 -14.96
N LEU A 180 20.49 -15.37 -15.57
CA LEU A 180 20.10 -15.91 -16.89
C LEU A 180 21.02 -15.39 -18.00
N SER A 181 21.47 -14.16 -17.89
CA SER A 181 22.42 -13.51 -18.80
C SER A 181 23.89 -13.91 -18.54
N HIS A 182 24.13 -14.89 -17.66
CA HIS A 182 25.45 -15.40 -17.27
C HIS A 182 26.36 -14.38 -16.57
N ASP A 183 25.82 -13.22 -16.19
CA ASP A 183 26.49 -12.26 -15.32
C ASP A 183 26.30 -12.69 -13.86
N TYR A 184 27.03 -13.73 -13.49
CA TYR A 184 26.95 -14.34 -12.17
C TYR A 184 27.45 -13.40 -11.07
N GLU A 185 28.36 -12.48 -11.37
CA GLU A 185 28.89 -11.52 -10.40
C GLU A 185 27.82 -10.48 -10.02
N ALA A 186 27.13 -9.90 -11.02
CA ALA A 186 26.01 -9.00 -10.75
C ALA A 186 24.85 -9.72 -10.04
N ALA A 187 24.54 -10.96 -10.42
CA ALA A 187 23.51 -11.76 -9.77
C ALA A 187 23.79 -11.95 -8.27
N ILE A 188 25.04 -12.30 -7.91
CA ILE A 188 25.46 -12.44 -6.52
C ILE A 188 25.34 -11.11 -5.77
N ASN A 189 25.74 -9.99 -6.37
CA ASN A 189 25.63 -8.67 -5.73
C ASN A 189 24.18 -8.33 -5.36
N TYR A 190 23.24 -8.49 -6.30
CA TYR A 190 21.83 -8.24 -6.04
C TYR A 190 21.25 -9.17 -4.98
N TRP A 191 21.56 -10.47 -5.03
CA TRP A 191 21.12 -11.42 -4.01
C TRP A 191 21.73 -11.17 -2.63
N GLN A 192 22.98 -10.72 -2.54
CA GLN A 192 23.58 -10.33 -1.26
C GLN A 192 22.85 -9.15 -0.63
N ARG A 193 22.49 -8.13 -1.43
CA ARG A 193 21.66 -7.02 -0.97
C ARG A 193 20.28 -7.48 -0.52
N LEU A 194 19.66 -8.39 -1.27
CA LEU A 194 18.36 -8.97 -0.93
C LEU A 194 18.42 -9.79 0.36
N LEU A 195 19.49 -10.56 0.57
CA LEU A 195 19.72 -11.37 1.76
C LEU A 195 19.79 -10.53 3.04
N GLN A 196 20.29 -9.29 2.96
CA GLN A 196 20.33 -8.35 4.09
C GLN A 196 18.93 -7.84 4.51
N LEU A 197 17.89 -8.08 3.70
CA LEU A 197 16.51 -7.70 4.00
C LEU A 197 15.72 -8.85 4.64
N ALA A 198 16.12 -10.09 4.36
CA ALA A 198 15.43 -11.29 4.82
C ALA A 198 15.86 -11.65 6.27
N PRO A 199 14.93 -12.08 7.14
CA PRO A 199 15.29 -12.63 8.44
C PRO A 199 16.24 -13.83 8.28
N GLU A 200 17.31 -13.92 9.07
CA GLU A 200 18.39 -14.89 8.84
C GLU A 200 17.94 -16.34 8.71
N GLN A 201 16.91 -16.72 9.47
CA GLN A 201 16.38 -18.09 9.54
C GLN A 201 15.15 -18.32 8.65
N SER A 202 14.76 -17.35 7.81
CA SER A 202 13.62 -17.51 6.91
C SER A 202 13.92 -18.47 5.76
N GLU A 203 12.86 -19.10 5.23
CA GLU A 203 12.95 -19.90 4.01
C GLU A 203 13.48 -19.08 2.82
N GLU A 204 13.11 -17.79 2.77
CA GLU A 204 13.59 -16.83 1.77
C GLU A 204 15.11 -16.65 1.84
N ALA A 205 15.65 -16.40 3.04
CA ALA A 205 17.10 -16.26 3.24
C ALA A 205 17.86 -17.54 2.84
N LEU A 206 17.29 -18.71 3.12
CA LEU A 206 17.85 -19.99 2.67
C LEU A 206 17.82 -20.13 1.14
N ALA A 207 16.73 -19.74 0.48
CA ALA A 207 16.61 -19.77 -0.97
C ALA A 207 17.64 -18.83 -1.64
N ILE A 208 17.80 -17.62 -1.12
CA ILE A 208 18.78 -16.65 -1.62
C ILE A 208 20.21 -17.17 -1.47
N ARG A 209 20.57 -17.73 -0.31
CA ARG A 209 21.91 -18.36 -0.10
C ARG A 209 22.17 -19.49 -1.08
N LYS A 210 21.17 -20.33 -1.36
CA LYS A 210 21.28 -21.39 -2.38
C LYS A 210 21.49 -20.83 -3.79
N ALA A 211 20.80 -19.73 -4.13
CA ALA A 211 20.97 -19.06 -5.42
C ALA A 211 22.38 -18.49 -5.59
N ILE A 212 22.91 -17.81 -4.57
CA ILE A 212 24.29 -17.30 -4.52
C ILE A 212 25.29 -18.45 -4.73
N ALA A 213 25.20 -19.52 -3.93
CA ALA A 213 26.10 -20.68 -4.05
C ALA A 213 26.05 -21.33 -5.45
N LYS A 214 24.87 -21.34 -6.09
CA LYS A 214 24.70 -21.84 -7.46
C LYS A 214 25.43 -20.96 -8.48
N ALA A 215 25.38 -19.63 -8.34
CA ALA A 215 26.10 -18.70 -9.21
C ALA A 215 27.63 -18.79 -9.02
N GLU A 216 28.11 -18.85 -7.78
CA GLU A 216 29.54 -19.03 -7.48
C GLU A 216 30.11 -20.30 -8.13
N LYS A 217 29.33 -21.39 -8.12
CA LYS A 217 29.70 -22.63 -8.79
C LYS A 217 29.88 -22.45 -10.30
N GLN A 218 29.08 -21.60 -10.95
CA GLN A 218 29.20 -21.35 -12.38
C GLN A 218 30.43 -20.51 -12.70
N ILE A 219 30.75 -19.49 -11.88
CA ILE A 219 32.00 -18.71 -12.00
C ILE A 219 33.20 -19.65 -11.93
N ASN A 220 33.26 -20.53 -10.92
CA ASN A 220 34.36 -21.47 -10.74
C ASN A 220 34.49 -22.47 -11.89
N ARG A 221 33.37 -22.87 -12.51
CA ARG A 221 33.38 -23.73 -13.70
C ARG A 221 33.90 -22.99 -14.94
N GLY A 222 33.55 -21.72 -15.11
CA GLY A 222 34.06 -20.87 -16.18
C GLY A 222 35.58 -20.70 -16.11
N ARG A 223 36.11 -20.38 -14.92
CA ARG A 223 37.55 -20.23 -14.68
C ARG A 223 38.35 -21.49 -15.05
N LYS A 224 37.91 -22.66 -14.58
CA LYS A 224 38.54 -23.96 -14.90
C LYS A 224 38.53 -24.32 -16.38
N LYS A 225 37.62 -23.75 -17.18
CA LYS A 225 37.60 -23.93 -18.65
C LYS A 225 38.55 -22.96 -19.37
N SER A 226 38.81 -21.79 -18.80
CA SER A 226 39.75 -20.81 -19.36
C SER A 226 41.21 -21.17 -19.14
N ASP A 227 41.50 -21.97 -18.11
CA ASP A 227 42.86 -22.41 -17.74
C ASP A 227 43.33 -23.69 -18.47
N ARG A 228 42.52 -24.23 -19.39
CA ARG A 228 42.81 -25.44 -20.19
C ARG A 228 42.91 -25.08 -21.67
#